data_AF-A0A1F8S1U1-F1
#
_entry.id   AF-A0A1F8S1U1-F1
#
_cell.length_a   1.000
_cell.length_b   1.000
_cell.length_c   1.000
_cell.angle_alpha   90.00
_cell.angle_beta   90.00
_cell.angle_gamma   90.00
#
_symmetry.space_group_name_H-M   'P 1'
#
loop_
_entity.id
_entity.type
_entity.pdbx_description
1 polymer ?
#
loop_
_entity_poly.entity_id
_entity_poly.type
_entity_poly.pdbx_seq_one_letter_code
_entity_poly.pdbx_strand_id
1 'polypeptide(L)'
;MTSAHGRGSAAVSWGEGRIDTFWVDFDGTLIHRAFEDGAWSEPESLGGTLASAPAVTAWAVDELEVFAVMPDGQLWNRYWDGAAWHGWEALGGELDPSESPAASSWGADRLDVFALGRDGRTWHRWWDGTHWVPWEQLDR
;
A
#
# COMPACT_ATOMS: atom_id res chain seq x y z
N MET A 1 0.00 -16.39 21.18
CA MET A 1 0.83 -15.24 21.59
C MET A 1 0.36 -14.08 20.75
N THR A 2 -0.27 -13.08 21.35
CA THR A 2 -0.85 -11.94 20.62
C THR A 2 0.30 -11.06 20.12
N SER A 3 0.58 -11.08 18.81
CA SER A 3 1.36 -10.02 18.19
C SER A 3 0.56 -8.74 18.35
N ALA A 4 1.08 -7.77 19.09
CA ALA A 4 0.52 -6.44 19.13
C ALA A 4 1.07 -5.68 17.92
N HIS A 5 0.21 -5.12 17.08
CA HIS A 5 0.59 -4.44 15.84
C HIS A 5 0.87 -2.96 16.14
N GLY A 6 1.97 -2.42 15.60
CA GLY A 6 2.56 -1.18 16.08
C GLY A 6 2.16 0.09 15.33
N ARG A 7 1.75 -0.01 14.04
CA ARG A 7 1.68 1.17 13.15
C ARG A 7 0.48 1.21 12.18
N GLY A 8 -0.53 0.37 12.38
CA GLY A 8 -1.77 0.39 11.59
C GLY A 8 -1.99 -0.87 10.75
N SER A 9 -3.16 -0.92 10.10
CA SER A 9 -3.61 -2.04 9.29
C SER A 9 -4.44 -1.55 8.11
N ALA A 10 -4.45 -2.32 7.02
CA ALA A 10 -5.30 -2.08 5.88
C ALA A 10 -5.89 -3.38 5.33
N ALA A 11 -6.96 -3.30 4.55
CA ALA A 11 -7.58 -4.46 3.93
C ALA A 11 -8.14 -4.10 2.55
N VAL A 12 -8.19 -5.07 1.65
CA VAL A 12 -8.78 -4.94 0.32
C VAL A 12 -9.50 -6.22 -0.07
N SER A 13 -10.49 -6.10 -0.95
CA SER A 13 -11.07 -7.22 -1.69
C SER A 13 -11.03 -6.88 -3.17
N TRP A 14 -10.65 -7.85 -4.00
CA TRP A 14 -10.64 -7.74 -5.47
C TRP A 14 -11.65 -8.69 -6.13
N GLY A 15 -12.29 -9.56 -5.35
CA GLY A 15 -13.24 -10.55 -5.85
C GLY A 15 -14.13 -11.08 -4.73
N GLU A 16 -15.21 -11.77 -5.13
CA GLU A 16 -16.08 -12.47 -4.19
C GLU A 16 -15.29 -13.53 -3.42
N GLY A 17 -15.51 -13.63 -2.10
CA GLY A 17 -14.85 -14.63 -1.27
C GLY A 17 -13.39 -14.33 -0.91
N ARG A 18 -12.84 -13.19 -1.36
CA ARG A 18 -11.46 -12.79 -1.09
C ARG A 18 -11.36 -11.54 -0.21
N ILE A 19 -10.52 -11.61 0.83
CA ILE A 19 -10.08 -10.43 1.60
C ILE A 19 -8.58 -10.55 1.84
N ASP A 20 -7.80 -9.55 1.49
CA ASP A 20 -6.38 -9.44 1.82
C ASP A 20 -6.23 -8.43 2.97
N THR A 21 -5.48 -8.80 4.00
CA THR A 21 -5.24 -7.96 5.18
C THR A 21 -3.75 -7.73 5.38
N PHE A 22 -3.44 -6.50 5.77
CA PHE A 22 -2.08 -6.01 5.96
C PHE A 22 -1.96 -5.35 7.32
N TRP A 23 -0.85 -5.56 8.01
CA TRP A 23 -0.51 -4.81 9.21
C TRP A 23 0.99 -4.63 9.34
N VAL A 24 1.38 -3.65 10.14
CA VAL A 24 2.79 -3.31 10.37
C VAL A 24 3.19 -3.75 11.77
N ASP A 25 4.18 -4.62 11.86
CA ASP A 25 4.80 -5.01 13.12
C ASP A 25 5.70 -3.89 13.67
N PHE A 26 6.18 -4.03 14.91
CA PHE A 26 6.92 -2.95 15.59
C PHE A 26 8.21 -2.53 14.89
N ASP A 27 8.84 -3.45 14.16
CA ASP A 27 10.07 -3.21 13.39
C ASP A 27 9.81 -2.56 12.02
N GLY A 28 8.55 -2.28 11.68
CA GLY A 28 8.16 -1.71 10.40
C GLY A 28 7.94 -2.76 9.31
N THR A 29 8.04 -4.05 9.61
CA THR A 29 7.77 -5.11 8.65
C THR A 29 6.29 -5.12 8.28
N LEU A 30 5.99 -5.15 6.97
CA LEU A 30 4.64 -5.39 6.47
C LEU A 30 4.35 -6.89 6.54
N ILE A 31 3.26 -7.24 7.22
CA ILE A 31 2.74 -8.59 7.26
C ILE A 31 1.45 -8.65 6.45
N HIS A 32 1.28 -9.74 5.72
CA HIS A 32 0.11 -10.03 4.90
C HIS A 32 -0.52 -11.36 5.32
N ARG A 33 -1.85 -11.45 5.24
CA ARG A 33 -2.56 -12.72 5.09
C ARG A 33 -3.85 -12.50 4.33
N ALA A 34 -4.35 -13.56 3.72
CA ALA A 34 -5.59 -13.53 2.96
C ALA A 34 -6.66 -14.48 3.50
N PHE A 35 -7.91 -14.16 3.20
CA PHE A 35 -9.07 -15.04 3.38
C PHE A 35 -9.52 -15.53 2.01
N GLU A 36 -9.66 -16.84 1.86
CA GLU A 36 -10.14 -17.51 0.66
C GLU A 36 -10.73 -18.87 1.06
N ASP A 37 -11.73 -19.37 0.32
CA ASP A 37 -12.36 -20.68 0.55
C ASP A 37 -12.80 -20.95 2.00
N GLY A 38 -13.23 -19.90 2.71
CA GLY A 38 -13.71 -20.01 4.10
C GLY A 38 -12.61 -20.07 5.15
N ALA A 39 -11.34 -19.90 4.78
CA ALA A 39 -10.21 -19.98 5.69
C ALA A 39 -9.25 -18.78 5.53
N TRP A 40 -8.52 -18.48 6.59
CA TRP A 40 -7.40 -17.53 6.55
C TRP A 40 -6.10 -18.28 6.26
N SER A 41 -5.25 -17.73 5.41
CA SER A 41 -3.87 -18.20 5.24
C SER A 41 -3.05 -17.93 6.50
N GLU A 42 -1.93 -18.64 6.64
CA GLU A 42 -0.90 -18.25 7.60
C GLU A 42 -0.35 -16.85 7.23
N PRO A 43 0.03 -16.03 8.23
CA PRO A 43 0.68 -14.75 7.96
C PRO A 43 2.04 -14.91 7.28
N GLU A 44 2.32 -14.08 6.29
CA GLU A 44 3.60 -13.98 5.62
C GLU A 44 4.22 -12.58 5.77
N SER A 45 5.54 -12.52 5.88
CA SER A 45 6.26 -11.25 5.87
C SER A 45 6.50 -10.80 4.42
N LEU A 46 6.08 -9.58 4.11
CA LEU A 46 6.40 -8.90 2.85
C LEU A 46 7.61 -7.96 2.98
N GLY A 47 8.33 -8.04 4.10
CA GLY A 47 9.50 -7.23 4.40
C GLY A 47 9.17 -5.74 4.54
N GLY A 48 10.15 -4.89 4.19
CA GLY A 48 10.05 -3.44 4.32
C GLY A 48 10.45 -2.92 5.71
N THR A 49 10.41 -1.60 5.88
CA THR A 49 10.63 -0.91 7.15
C THR A 49 9.71 0.31 7.20
N LEU A 50 8.41 0.07 7.10
CA LEU A 50 7.39 1.09 6.94
C LEU A 50 7.39 2.05 8.13
N ALA A 51 7.36 3.35 7.83
CA ALA A 51 7.19 4.38 8.84
C ALA A 51 5.70 4.67 9.12
N SER A 52 4.89 4.65 8.07
CA SER A 52 3.43 4.86 8.09
C SER A 52 2.63 3.55 8.19
N ALA A 53 1.31 3.66 8.35
CA ALA A 53 0.41 2.56 8.02
C ALA A 53 0.42 2.31 6.49
N PRO A 54 0.10 1.09 6.02
CA PRO A 54 -0.04 0.81 4.60
C PRO A 54 -1.37 1.36 4.09
N ALA A 55 -1.39 1.78 2.83
CA ALA A 55 -2.60 1.88 2.02
C ALA A 55 -2.60 0.73 1.02
N VAL A 56 -3.78 0.19 0.69
CA VAL A 56 -3.91 -0.88 -0.30
C VAL A 56 -5.12 -0.63 -1.18
N THR A 57 -4.99 -0.95 -2.46
CA THR A 57 -6.12 -0.99 -3.39
C THR A 57 -5.90 -2.08 -4.43
N ALA A 58 -6.98 -2.52 -5.08
CA ALA A 58 -6.94 -3.50 -6.15
C ALA A 58 -7.30 -2.82 -7.46
N TRP A 59 -6.55 -3.10 -8.52
CA TRP A 59 -6.80 -2.54 -9.85
C TRP A 59 -7.43 -3.57 -10.80
N ALA A 60 -7.37 -4.86 -10.47
CA ALA A 60 -8.11 -5.91 -11.16
C ALA A 60 -8.40 -7.09 -10.24
N VAL A 61 -9.10 -8.10 -10.76
CA VAL A 61 -9.25 -9.40 -10.09
C VAL A 61 -7.87 -10.04 -9.98
N ASP A 62 -7.53 -10.48 -8.77
CA ASP A 62 -6.26 -11.12 -8.43
C ASP A 62 -5.04 -10.19 -8.57
N GLU A 63 -5.26 -8.88 -8.53
CA GLU A 63 -4.19 -7.88 -8.67
C GLU A 63 -4.39 -6.72 -7.69
N LEU A 64 -3.37 -6.44 -6.87
CA LEU A 64 -3.43 -5.40 -5.83
C LEU A 64 -2.07 -4.77 -5.54
N GLU A 65 -2.10 -3.52 -5.09
CA GLU A 65 -0.91 -2.71 -4.79
C GLU A 65 -0.98 -2.22 -3.34
N VAL A 66 0.13 -2.34 -2.62
CA VAL A 66 0.31 -1.76 -1.30
C VAL A 66 1.27 -0.58 -1.39
N PHE A 67 0.90 0.52 -0.76
CA PHE A 67 1.70 1.74 -0.65
C PHE A 67 2.04 2.04 0.79
N ALA A 68 3.22 2.57 1.04
CA ALA A 68 3.59 3.09 2.35
C ALA A 68 4.67 4.17 2.23
N VAL A 69 4.72 5.06 3.23
CA VAL A 69 5.85 5.99 3.38
C VAL A 69 6.94 5.29 4.18
N MET A 70 8.14 5.27 3.62
CA MET A 70 9.33 4.71 4.28
C MET A 70 10.07 5.79 5.09
N PRO A 71 11.04 5.45 5.95
CA PRO A 71 11.74 6.40 6.82
C PRO A 71 12.50 7.51 6.08
N ASP A 72 12.81 7.29 4.79
CA ASP A 72 13.41 8.29 3.91
C ASP A 72 12.43 9.40 3.47
N GLY A 73 11.13 9.26 3.78
CA GLY A 73 10.08 10.19 3.38
C GLY A 73 9.62 10.01 1.93
N GLN A 74 9.99 8.92 1.27
CA GLN A 74 9.47 8.58 -0.05
C GLN A 74 8.26 7.66 0.07
N LEU A 75 7.35 7.75 -0.89
CA LEU A 75 6.37 6.70 -1.11
C LEU A 75 7.07 5.50 -1.75
N TRP A 76 6.78 4.31 -1.24
CA TRP A 76 7.17 3.06 -1.85
C TRP A 76 5.94 2.20 -2.10
N ASN A 77 5.98 1.39 -3.16
CA ASN A 77 4.93 0.45 -3.51
C ASN A 77 5.47 -0.98 -3.61
N ARG A 78 4.55 -1.94 -3.49
CA ARG A 78 4.76 -3.38 -3.72
C ARG A 78 3.43 -3.96 -4.18
N TYR A 79 3.47 -4.80 -5.20
CA TYR A 79 2.25 -5.38 -5.76
C TYR A 79 2.25 -6.89 -5.90
N TRP A 80 1.03 -7.41 -6.04
CA TRP A 80 0.70 -8.77 -6.43
C TRP A 80 0.12 -8.74 -7.85
N ASP A 81 0.64 -9.61 -8.74
CA ASP A 81 0.27 -9.68 -10.16
C ASP A 81 -0.58 -10.92 -10.53
N GLY A 82 -1.21 -11.55 -9.55
CA GLY A 82 -1.93 -12.82 -9.72
C GLY A 82 -1.06 -14.07 -9.62
N ALA A 83 0.27 -13.93 -9.56
CA ALA A 83 1.19 -15.05 -9.46
C ALA A 83 2.23 -14.90 -8.34
N ALA A 84 2.75 -13.69 -8.14
CA ALA A 84 3.79 -13.43 -7.18
C ALA A 84 3.73 -12.00 -6.63
N TRP A 85 4.27 -11.85 -5.41
CA TRP A 85 4.57 -10.54 -4.86
C TRP A 85 5.89 -10.00 -5.45
N HIS A 86 5.85 -8.80 -6.01
CA HIS A 86 7.02 -8.09 -6.54
C HIS A 86 7.82 -7.37 -5.46
N GLY A 87 9.00 -6.86 -5.80
CA GLY A 87 9.85 -6.11 -4.86
C GLY A 87 9.22 -4.79 -4.42
N TRP A 88 9.78 -4.20 -3.35
CA TRP A 88 9.47 -2.81 -3.01
C TRP A 88 10.15 -1.88 -4.01
N GLU A 89 9.41 -0.92 -4.56
CA GLU A 89 9.90 0.07 -5.51
C GLU A 89 9.63 1.49 -4.98
N ALA A 90 10.60 2.39 -5.18
CA ALA A 90 10.47 3.78 -4.74
C ALA A 90 9.70 4.59 -5.79
N LEU A 91 8.63 5.26 -5.37
CA LEU A 91 7.85 6.20 -6.19
C LEU A 91 8.22 7.68 -5.92
N GLY A 92 9.22 7.90 -5.05
CA GLY A 92 9.74 9.22 -4.70
C GLY A 92 8.81 10.05 -3.83
N GLY A 93 9.02 11.36 -3.83
CA GLY A 93 8.27 12.33 -3.03
C GLY A 93 9.05 12.83 -1.80
N GLU A 94 8.52 13.89 -1.18
CA GLU A 94 8.99 14.45 0.10
C GLU A 94 7.83 14.44 1.11
N LEU A 95 7.44 13.23 1.50
CA LEU A 95 6.26 12.93 2.30
C LEU A 95 6.56 12.90 3.80
N ASP A 96 5.54 13.16 4.61
CA ASP A 96 5.62 13.03 6.06
C ASP A 96 5.54 11.54 6.45
N PRO A 97 6.62 10.94 6.99
CA PRO A 97 6.64 9.53 7.37
C PRO A 97 5.76 9.19 8.59
N SER A 98 5.20 10.19 9.28
CA SER A 98 4.24 9.99 10.37
C SER A 98 2.79 9.94 9.90
N GLU A 99 2.53 10.30 8.64
CA GLU A 99 1.21 10.29 8.02
C GLU A 99 1.08 9.12 7.05
N SER A 100 -0.14 8.58 6.96
CA SER A 100 -0.41 7.40 6.11
C SER A 100 -0.95 7.83 4.76
N PRO A 101 -0.53 7.20 3.65
CA PRO A 101 -1.13 7.46 2.36
C PRO A 101 -2.57 6.93 2.32
N ALA A 102 -3.31 7.34 1.29
CA ALA A 102 -4.57 6.74 0.89
C ALA A 102 -4.49 6.33 -0.58
N ALA A 103 -5.06 5.19 -0.94
CA ALA A 103 -5.02 4.66 -2.29
C ALA A 103 -6.42 4.30 -2.79
N SER A 104 -6.65 4.47 -4.09
CA SER A 104 -7.88 4.08 -4.75
C SER A 104 -7.61 3.64 -6.19
N SER A 105 -8.56 2.89 -6.75
CA SER A 105 -8.61 2.55 -8.16
C SER A 105 -10.06 2.69 -8.62
N TRP A 106 -10.26 3.20 -9.83
CA TRP A 106 -11.58 3.27 -10.47
C TRP A 106 -11.71 2.36 -11.69
N GLY A 107 -10.69 1.55 -12.01
CA GLY A 107 -10.72 0.69 -13.18
C GLY A 107 -9.43 -0.09 -13.40
N ALA A 108 -9.49 -1.01 -14.36
CA ALA A 108 -8.34 -1.80 -14.79
C ALA A 108 -7.16 -0.89 -15.15
N ASP A 109 -5.97 -1.28 -14.69
CA ASP A 109 -4.72 -0.57 -14.91
C ASP A 109 -4.73 0.89 -14.45
N ARG A 110 -5.54 1.21 -13.43
CA ARG A 110 -5.55 2.52 -12.78
C ARG A 110 -5.25 2.41 -11.29
N LEU A 111 -4.35 3.25 -10.80
CA LEU A 111 -4.08 3.43 -9.37
C LEU A 111 -3.88 4.92 -9.09
N ASP A 112 -4.50 5.42 -8.02
CA ASP A 112 -4.33 6.78 -7.50
C ASP A 112 -3.88 6.70 -6.05
N VAL A 113 -2.82 7.43 -5.69
CA VAL A 113 -2.29 7.50 -4.33
C VAL A 113 -2.13 8.94 -3.88
N PHE A 114 -2.59 9.19 -2.67
CA PHE A 114 -2.64 10.48 -2.01
C PHE A 114 -1.81 10.42 -0.74
N ALA A 115 -0.99 11.44 -0.48
CA ALA A 115 -0.15 11.50 0.71
C ALA A 115 0.10 12.93 1.17
N LEU A 116 0.34 13.10 2.47
CA LEU A 116 0.73 14.39 3.03
C LEU A 116 2.23 14.62 2.84
N GLY A 117 2.58 15.76 2.25
CA GLY A 117 3.96 16.23 2.13
C GLY A 117 4.50 16.73 3.47
N ARG A 118 5.83 16.79 3.61
CA ARG A 118 6.50 17.45 4.76
C ARG A 118 6.19 18.95 4.83
N ASP A 119 5.70 19.52 3.73
CA ASP A 119 5.21 20.89 3.62
C ASP A 119 3.76 21.05 4.12
N GLY A 120 3.12 19.98 4.60
CA GLY A 120 1.76 19.97 5.10
C GLY A 120 0.69 20.04 4.00
N ARG A 121 1.05 19.79 2.73
CA ARG A 121 0.13 19.81 1.59
C ARG A 121 -0.22 18.41 1.12
N THR A 122 -1.39 18.28 0.50
CA THR A 122 -1.81 17.01 -0.10
C THR A 122 -1.21 16.86 -1.49
N TRP A 123 -0.51 15.75 -1.69
CA TRP A 123 0.09 15.36 -2.96
C TRP A 123 -0.60 14.13 -3.53
N HIS A 124 -0.66 14.06 -4.86
CA HIS A 124 -1.28 13.00 -5.62
C HIS A 124 -0.29 12.48 -6.68
N ARG A 125 -0.23 11.15 -6.83
CA ARG A 125 0.49 10.45 -7.88
C ARG A 125 -0.39 9.32 -8.39
N TRP A 126 -0.28 8.95 -9.66
CA TRP A 126 -1.10 7.88 -10.21
C TRP A 126 -0.39 7.07 -11.28
N TRP A 127 -0.84 5.83 -11.45
CA TRP A 127 -0.52 4.98 -12.59
C TRP A 127 -1.57 5.19 -13.68
N ASP A 128 -1.14 5.45 -14.91
CA ASP A 128 -2.05 5.72 -16.04
C ASP A 128 -2.28 4.52 -16.98
N GLY A 129 -1.81 3.34 -16.58
CA GLY A 129 -1.79 2.12 -17.40
C GLY A 129 -0.47 1.88 -18.10
N THR A 130 0.44 2.87 -18.11
CA THR A 130 1.74 2.74 -18.78
C THR A 130 2.92 3.19 -17.93
N HIS A 131 2.73 4.21 -17.10
CA HIS A 131 3.77 4.70 -16.19
C HIS A 131 3.16 5.43 -15.00
N TRP A 132 4.00 5.60 -13.96
CA TRP A 132 3.69 6.48 -12.84
C TRP A 132 3.87 7.94 -13.26
N VAL A 133 2.78 8.70 -13.28
CA VAL A 133 2.80 10.13 -13.60
C VAL A 133 3.44 10.90 -12.43
N PRO A 134 4.19 12.01 -12.69
CA PRO A 134 4.81 12.78 -11.61
C PRO A 134 3.82 13.31 -10.58
N TRP A 135 4.32 13.54 -9.37
CA TRP A 135 3.56 14.12 -8.27
C TRP A 135 2.94 15.46 -8.63
N GLU A 136 1.67 15.64 -8.28
CA GLU A 136 0.98 16.93 -8.31
C GLU A 136 0.45 17.31 -6.92
N GLN A 137 0.44 18.60 -6.64
CA GLN A 137 -0.15 19.15 -5.42
C GLN A 137 -1.63 19.44 -5.66
N LEU A 138 -2.52 19.01 -4.76
CA LEU A 138 -3.97 19.17 -4.93
C LEU A 138 -4.51 20.51 -4.44
N ASP A 139 -3.98 21.01 -3.33
CA ASP A 139 -4.48 22.23 -2.69
C ASP A 139 -3.58 23.41 -3.10
N ARG A 140 -4.12 24.45 -3.76
CA ARG A 140 -3.34 25.66 -4.11
C ARG A 140 -3.33 26.69 -2.98
#